data_AF-A0A645EK60-F1
#
_entry.id   AF-A0A645EK60-F1
#
_cell.length_a   1.000
_cell.length_b   1.000
_cell.length_c   1.000
_cell.angle_alpha   90.00
_cell.angle_beta   90.00
_cell.angle_gamma   90.00
#
_symmetry.space_group_name_H-M   'P 1'
#
loop_
_entity.id
_entity.type
_entity.pdbx_description
1 polymer ?
#
loop_
_entity_poly.entity_id
_entity_poly.type
_entity_poly.pdbx_seq_one_letter_code
_entity_poly.pdbx_strand_id
1 'polypeptide(L)'
;MITGAAQMDGAILVIASTDGPMAQTKEHLLLARQVGVPYIIVFMNKVDQVDDEELLELVEMEIRETLDEYEFPGDDTPIIKGSALKALEYSGGDVDAPEIKCIWELMDAVDSYIPTPDRKADLPFLMPVEDVFTITGRGTVATGRVERGQLKTGEEIEIIGLTDERKKTVCTGIEMFRKILDYAEAGDNIGALLRGVQRTEIERGQVLAKPGSINPHTKFRGQVYVLNKDEGGRHTPFFNNYRPQFYFRTTDVTGIISLPEGVEMCMPGDNVQMDVELITPIAIEEGLRFAIREGGRTVGSGVVTAING
;
A
#
# COMPACT_ATOMS: atom_id res chain seq x y z
N MET A 1 6.73 0.54 -4.50
CA MET A 1 5.33 0.50 -4.99
C MET A 1 4.40 -0.05 -3.90
N ILE A 2 4.66 -1.25 -3.35
CA ILE A 2 3.81 -1.87 -2.31
C ILE A 2 3.61 -0.98 -1.05
N THR A 3 4.67 -0.31 -0.56
CA THR A 3 4.57 0.68 0.54
C THR A 3 3.54 1.77 0.29
N GLY A 4 3.51 2.30 -0.93
CA GLY A 4 2.59 3.36 -1.31
C GLY A 4 1.19 2.82 -1.56
N ALA A 5 1.07 1.69 -2.26
CA ALA A 5 -0.21 1.10 -2.65
C ALA A 5 -1.04 0.63 -1.45
N ALA A 6 -0.41 0.10 -0.40
CA ALA A 6 -1.11 -0.34 0.82
C ALA A 6 -1.83 0.77 1.57
N GLN A 7 -1.62 2.02 1.18
CA GLN A 7 -2.22 3.19 1.80
C GLN A 7 -3.23 3.89 0.90
N MET A 8 -3.34 3.50 -0.38
CA MET A 8 -4.11 4.24 -1.37
C MET A 8 -5.61 4.00 -1.25
N ASP A 9 -6.38 5.08 -1.09
CA ASP A 9 -7.84 5.07 -1.19
C ASP A 9 -8.32 4.91 -2.65
N GLY A 10 -7.42 5.20 -3.59
CA GLY A 10 -7.53 4.84 -4.99
C GLY A 10 -6.20 5.05 -5.71
N ALA A 11 -6.01 4.41 -6.85
CA ALA A 11 -4.79 4.48 -7.64
C ALA A 11 -5.06 4.98 -9.06
N ILE A 12 -4.12 5.76 -9.61
CA ILE A 12 -4.09 6.10 -11.03
C ILE A 12 -3.14 5.11 -11.72
N LEU A 13 -3.69 4.22 -12.55
CA LEU A 13 -2.95 3.27 -13.35
C LEU A 13 -2.57 3.91 -14.69
N VAL A 14 -1.28 4.15 -14.90
CA VAL A 14 -0.77 4.75 -16.13
C VAL A 14 -0.37 3.65 -17.11
N ILE A 15 -0.96 3.65 -18.30
CA ILE A 15 -0.69 2.67 -19.36
C ILE A 15 -0.33 3.43 -20.63
N ALA A 16 0.75 3.04 -21.30
CA ALA A 16 1.11 3.65 -22.58
C ALA A 16 0.20 3.12 -23.68
N SER A 17 -0.43 3.99 -24.46
CA SER A 17 -1.22 3.62 -25.64
C SER A 17 -0.40 2.91 -26.71
N THR A 18 0.92 3.09 -26.71
CA THR A 18 1.84 2.43 -27.64
C THR A 18 2.06 0.95 -27.33
N ASP A 19 1.92 0.56 -26.06
CA ASP A 19 2.35 -0.75 -25.56
C ASP A 19 1.18 -1.60 -25.02
N GLY A 20 0.09 -0.96 -24.60
CA GLY A 20 -1.03 -1.62 -23.93
C GLY A 20 -0.67 -2.19 -22.54
N PRO A 21 -1.52 -3.05 -21.96
CA PRO A 21 -1.24 -3.71 -20.68
C PRO A 21 0.00 -4.62 -20.75
N MET A 22 1.00 -4.33 -19.91
CA MET A 22 2.25 -5.10 -19.83
C MET A 22 2.32 -5.93 -18.56
N ALA A 23 3.36 -6.77 -18.42
CA ALA A 23 3.55 -7.63 -17.24
C ALA A 23 3.52 -6.85 -15.91
N GLN A 24 4.10 -5.63 -15.88
CA GLN A 24 4.05 -4.78 -14.68
C GLN A 24 2.65 -4.20 -14.42
N THR A 25 1.85 -3.92 -15.46
CA THR A 25 0.45 -3.52 -15.32
C THR A 25 -0.33 -4.58 -14.56
N LYS A 26 -0.17 -5.85 -14.97
CA LYS A 26 -0.78 -7.02 -14.35
C LYS A 26 -0.32 -7.20 -12.90
N GLU A 27 0.99 -7.13 -12.66
CA GLU A 27 1.56 -7.20 -11.31
C GLU A 27 1.04 -6.07 -10.40
N HIS A 28 0.91 -4.84 -10.93
CA HIS A 28 0.39 -3.70 -10.17
C HIS A 28 -1.08 -3.86 -9.81
N LEU A 29 -1.91 -4.32 -10.74
CA LEU A 29 -3.34 -4.59 -10.48
C LEU A 29 -3.52 -5.67 -9.43
N LEU A 30 -2.78 -6.76 -9.56
CA LEU A 30 -2.77 -7.83 -8.58
C LEU A 30 -2.35 -7.30 -7.21
N LEU A 31 -1.25 -6.56 -7.12
CA LEU A 31 -0.78 -6.02 -5.85
C LEU A 31 -1.75 -5.00 -5.24
N ALA A 32 -2.33 -4.11 -6.06
CA ALA A 32 -3.35 -3.17 -5.63
C ALA A 32 -4.56 -3.90 -5.03
N ARG A 33 -5.06 -4.94 -5.70
CA ARG A 33 -6.14 -5.78 -5.18
C ARG A 33 -5.77 -6.43 -3.84
N GLN A 34 -4.56 -6.97 -3.75
CA GLN A 34 -4.10 -7.69 -2.57
C GLN A 34 -3.88 -6.78 -1.34
N VAL A 35 -3.35 -5.57 -1.55
CA VAL A 35 -3.21 -4.59 -0.47
C VAL A 35 -4.51 -3.82 -0.19
N GLY A 36 -5.58 -4.08 -0.96
CA GLY A 36 -6.92 -3.58 -0.69
C GLY A 36 -7.20 -2.18 -1.25
N VAL A 37 -6.53 -1.76 -2.32
CA VAL A 37 -6.88 -0.53 -3.06
C VAL A 37 -8.29 -0.70 -3.62
N PRO A 38 -9.26 0.15 -3.24
CA PRO A 38 -10.67 -0.09 -3.58
C PRO A 38 -11.05 0.47 -4.96
N TYR A 39 -10.36 1.49 -5.46
CA TYR A 39 -10.68 2.16 -6.72
C TYR A 39 -9.45 2.34 -7.60
N ILE A 40 -9.62 2.14 -8.90
CA ILE A 40 -8.61 2.40 -9.92
C ILE A 40 -9.20 3.33 -10.97
N ILE A 41 -8.43 4.32 -11.38
CA ILE A 41 -8.67 5.16 -12.56
C ILE A 41 -7.51 4.92 -13.51
N VAL A 42 -7.78 4.84 -14.81
CA VAL A 42 -6.74 4.64 -15.81
C VAL A 42 -6.42 5.94 -16.53
N PHE A 43 -5.13 6.22 -16.68
CA PHE A 43 -4.64 7.23 -17.61
C PHE A 43 -3.91 6.54 -18.76
N MET A 44 -4.56 6.48 -19.93
CA MET A 44 -3.98 6.00 -21.17
C MET A 44 -3.10 7.11 -21.76
N ASN A 45 -1.81 7.01 -21.47
CA ASN A 45 -0.80 8.01 -21.77
C ASN A 45 -0.18 7.81 -23.16
N LYS A 46 0.52 8.83 -23.67
CA LYS A 46 1.21 8.85 -24.97
C LYS A 46 0.27 8.75 -26.19
N VAL A 47 -0.96 9.20 -26.05
CA VAL A 47 -1.91 9.26 -27.19
C VAL A 47 -1.37 10.13 -28.33
N ASP A 48 -0.48 11.09 -28.04
CA ASP A 48 0.24 11.88 -29.04
C ASP A 48 1.17 11.07 -29.97
N GLN A 49 1.42 9.80 -29.66
CA GLN A 49 2.26 8.90 -30.45
C GLN A 49 1.46 7.89 -31.27
N VAL A 50 0.12 7.91 -31.17
CA VAL A 50 -0.78 6.97 -31.83
C VAL A 50 -1.82 7.76 -32.62
N ASP A 51 -1.70 7.73 -33.95
CA ASP A 51 -2.60 8.46 -34.86
C ASP A 51 -3.86 7.65 -35.25
N ASP A 52 -3.93 6.37 -34.87
CA ASP A 52 -5.00 5.44 -35.25
C ASP A 52 -6.00 5.25 -34.09
N GLU A 53 -7.23 5.73 -34.30
CA GLU A 53 -8.31 5.65 -33.31
C GLU A 53 -8.73 4.19 -33.04
N GLU A 54 -8.68 3.30 -34.05
CA GLU A 54 -9.04 1.89 -33.86
C GLU A 54 -8.04 1.20 -32.93
N LEU A 55 -6.76 1.59 -32.99
CA LEU A 55 -5.74 1.07 -32.07
C LEU A 55 -5.95 1.57 -30.64
N LEU A 56 -6.37 2.83 -30.46
CA LEU A 56 -6.70 3.37 -29.14
C LEU A 56 -7.92 2.69 -28.53
N GLU A 57 -8.95 2.41 -29.33
CA GLU A 57 -10.13 1.64 -28.89
C GLU A 57 -9.74 0.20 -28.51
N LEU A 58 -8.88 -0.45 -29.30
CA LEU A 58 -8.38 -1.79 -28.98
C LEU A 58 -7.62 -1.82 -27.65
N VAL A 59 -6.70 -0.86 -27.43
CA VAL A 59 -5.96 -0.76 -26.17
C VAL A 59 -6.91 -0.49 -25.00
N GLU A 60 -7.94 0.34 -25.20
CA GLU A 60 -8.96 0.56 -24.17
C GLU A 60 -9.68 -0.73 -23.80
N MET A 61 -10.10 -1.52 -24.79
CA MET A 61 -10.73 -2.83 -24.55
C MET A 61 -9.81 -3.77 -23.75
N GLU A 62 -8.54 -3.91 -24.15
CA GLU A 62 -7.57 -4.75 -23.43
C GLU A 62 -7.37 -4.30 -21.98
N ILE A 63 -7.39 -2.98 -21.72
CA ILE A 63 -7.31 -2.42 -20.37
C ILE A 63 -8.52 -2.84 -19.55
N ARG A 64 -9.74 -2.72 -20.09
CA ARG A 64 -10.97 -3.10 -19.39
C ARG A 64 -11.00 -4.59 -19.07
N GLU A 65 -10.67 -5.43 -20.03
CA GLU A 65 -10.56 -6.88 -19.82
C GLU A 65 -9.52 -7.24 -18.75
N THR A 66 -8.37 -6.55 -18.74
CA THR A 66 -7.35 -6.76 -17.71
C THR A 66 -7.83 -6.30 -16.33
N LEU A 67 -8.59 -5.21 -16.23
CA LEU A 67 -9.18 -4.79 -14.96
C LEU A 67 -10.15 -5.85 -14.42
N ASP A 68 -11.02 -6.38 -15.28
CA ASP A 68 -11.97 -7.44 -14.92
C ASP A 68 -11.26 -8.73 -14.49
N GLU A 69 -10.16 -9.11 -15.16
CA GLU A 69 -9.30 -10.24 -14.79
C GLU A 69 -8.82 -10.16 -13.32
N TYR A 70 -8.55 -8.95 -12.83
CA TYR A 70 -8.09 -8.68 -11.46
C TYR A 70 -9.20 -8.17 -10.52
N GLU A 71 -10.47 -8.42 -10.85
CA GLU A 71 -11.65 -8.10 -10.04
C GLU A 71 -11.84 -6.59 -9.76
N PHE A 72 -11.38 -5.73 -10.67
CA PHE A 72 -11.77 -4.32 -10.74
C PHE A 72 -12.88 -4.15 -11.80
N PRO A 73 -13.81 -3.20 -11.64
CA PRO A 73 -14.92 -3.05 -12.58
C PRO A 73 -14.44 -2.39 -13.89
N GLY A 74 -14.01 -3.19 -14.86
CA GLY A 74 -13.41 -2.72 -16.12
C GLY A 74 -14.35 -1.82 -16.90
N ASP A 75 -15.62 -2.20 -17.03
CA ASP A 75 -16.66 -1.42 -17.74
C ASP A 75 -16.94 -0.06 -17.10
N ASP A 76 -16.96 0.02 -15.77
CA ASP A 76 -17.29 1.25 -15.02
C ASP A 76 -16.06 2.14 -14.74
N THR A 77 -14.86 1.60 -14.92
CA THR A 77 -13.61 2.33 -14.61
C THR A 77 -13.41 3.50 -15.58
N PRO A 78 -13.17 4.73 -15.09
CA PRO A 78 -12.80 5.86 -15.93
C PRO A 78 -11.44 5.62 -16.61
N ILE A 79 -11.40 5.77 -17.93
CA ILE A 79 -10.19 5.71 -18.73
C ILE A 79 -10.01 7.06 -19.44
N ILE A 80 -8.99 7.81 -19.04
CA ILE A 80 -8.69 9.13 -19.57
C ILE A 80 -7.54 9.00 -20.58
N LYS A 81 -7.80 9.40 -21.81
CA LYS A 81 -6.84 9.38 -22.93
C LYS A 81 -6.09 10.71 -22.97
N GLY A 82 -4.75 10.67 -23.01
CA GLY A 82 -3.98 11.91 -23.07
C GLY A 82 -2.48 11.77 -23.25
N SER A 83 -1.81 12.91 -23.14
CA SER A 83 -0.35 13.00 -23.16
C SER A 83 0.14 13.80 -21.96
N ALA A 84 0.68 13.09 -20.97
CA ALA A 84 1.30 13.73 -19.80
C ALA A 84 2.51 14.59 -20.21
N LEU A 85 3.21 14.22 -21.30
CA LEU A 85 4.35 15.01 -21.78
C LEU A 85 3.88 16.36 -22.36
N LYS A 86 2.85 16.36 -23.22
CA LYS A 86 2.32 17.61 -23.79
C LYS A 86 1.73 18.52 -22.71
N ALA A 87 1.03 17.93 -21.74
CA ALA A 87 0.53 18.68 -20.59
C ALA A 87 1.66 19.32 -19.77
N LEU A 88 2.79 18.61 -19.57
CA LEU A 88 3.93 19.11 -18.81
C LEU A 88 4.76 20.17 -19.57
N GLU A 89 4.88 20.04 -20.90
CA GLU A 89 5.60 21.00 -21.75
C GLU A 89 4.82 22.31 -21.96
N TYR A 90 3.52 22.31 -21.68
CA TYR A 90 2.67 23.47 -21.81
C TYR A 90 3.10 24.59 -20.85
N SER A 91 3.35 25.77 -21.43
CA SER A 91 3.79 26.98 -20.71
C SER A 91 2.96 28.21 -21.01
N GLY A 92 1.85 28.04 -21.74
CA GLY A 92 0.85 29.09 -21.87
C GLY A 92 0.16 29.28 -20.51
N GLY A 93 -0.17 30.50 -20.13
CA GLY A 93 -0.82 30.76 -18.84
C GLY A 93 -2.31 30.37 -18.79
N ASP A 94 -2.83 29.69 -19.81
CA ASP A 94 -4.25 29.35 -19.94
C ASP A 94 -4.51 27.98 -19.33
N VAL A 95 -5.32 27.96 -18.26
CA VAL A 95 -5.67 26.75 -17.52
C VAL A 95 -6.64 25.85 -18.28
N ASP A 96 -7.30 26.38 -19.31
CA ASP A 96 -8.27 25.64 -20.14
C ASP A 96 -7.65 25.14 -21.46
N ALA A 97 -6.32 25.18 -21.58
CA ALA A 97 -5.64 24.80 -22.80
C ALA A 97 -5.85 23.32 -23.16
N PRO A 98 -6.03 22.99 -24.46
CA PRO A 98 -6.26 21.62 -24.91
C PRO A 98 -5.19 20.62 -24.44
N GLU A 99 -3.93 21.07 -24.34
CA GLU A 99 -2.78 20.26 -23.94
C GLU A 99 -2.89 19.73 -22.50
N ILE A 100 -3.51 20.50 -21.60
CA ILE A 100 -3.67 20.13 -20.18
C ILE A 100 -5.08 19.61 -19.85
N LYS A 101 -6.02 19.68 -20.81
CA LYS A 101 -7.41 19.23 -20.63
C LYS A 101 -7.52 17.80 -20.09
N CYS A 102 -6.70 16.89 -20.61
CA CYS A 102 -6.68 15.50 -20.15
C CYS A 102 -6.28 15.34 -18.67
N ILE A 103 -5.49 16.27 -18.11
CA ILE A 103 -5.14 16.26 -16.69
C ILE A 103 -6.32 16.73 -15.85
N TRP A 104 -7.06 17.75 -16.30
CA TRP A 104 -8.28 18.17 -15.62
C TRP A 104 -9.35 17.08 -15.63
N GLU A 105 -9.58 16.43 -16.77
CA GLU A 105 -10.51 15.29 -16.87
C GLU A 105 -10.08 14.13 -15.95
N LEU A 106 -8.78 13.89 -15.82
CA LEU A 106 -8.25 12.91 -14.86
C LEU A 106 -8.54 13.31 -13.41
N MET A 107 -8.37 14.58 -13.05
CA MET A 107 -8.66 15.06 -11.70
C MET A 107 -10.16 15.07 -11.40
N ASP A 108 -11.00 15.42 -12.38
CA ASP A 108 -12.46 15.34 -12.26
C ASP A 108 -12.92 13.89 -12.05
N ALA A 109 -12.27 12.94 -12.74
CA ALA A 109 -12.53 11.51 -12.52
C ALA A 109 -12.07 11.07 -11.11
N VAL A 110 -10.93 11.56 -10.61
CA VAL A 110 -10.48 11.31 -9.24
C VAL A 110 -11.52 11.79 -8.23
N ASP A 111 -11.98 13.03 -8.38
CA ASP A 111 -12.93 13.65 -7.45
C ASP A 111 -14.31 12.98 -7.47
N SER A 112 -14.73 12.44 -8.62
CA SER A 112 -16.07 11.86 -8.79
C SER A 112 -16.13 10.34 -8.58
N TYR A 113 -15.07 9.61 -8.92
CA TYR A 113 -15.05 8.15 -8.90
C TYR A 113 -14.45 7.56 -7.62
N ILE A 114 -13.48 8.24 -6.99
CA ILE A 114 -12.88 7.79 -5.73
C ILE A 114 -13.66 8.44 -4.58
N PRO A 115 -14.54 7.70 -3.88
CA PRO A 115 -15.26 8.28 -2.76
C PRO A 115 -14.27 8.67 -1.67
N THR A 116 -14.61 9.73 -0.94
CA THR A 116 -13.88 10.06 0.27
C THR A 116 -14.02 8.87 1.24
N PRO A 117 -12.92 8.20 1.63
CA PRO A 117 -12.98 7.05 2.51
C PRO A 117 -13.56 7.47 3.86
N ASP A 118 -14.30 6.55 4.50
CA ASP A 118 -14.78 6.78 5.85
C ASP A 118 -13.58 6.89 6.79
N ARG A 119 -13.34 8.11 7.29
CA ARG A 119 -12.20 8.38 8.17
C ARG A 119 -12.48 7.64 9.46
N LYS A 120 -11.73 6.56 9.69
CA LYS A 120 -11.75 5.75 10.93
C LYS A 120 -11.21 6.53 12.15
N ALA A 121 -11.55 7.81 12.27
CA ALA A 121 -11.03 8.76 13.27
C ALA A 121 -11.43 8.37 14.70
N ASP A 122 -12.54 7.65 14.87
CA ASP A 122 -13.01 7.15 16.17
C ASP A 122 -12.23 5.92 16.66
N LEU A 123 -11.45 5.26 15.79
CA LEU A 123 -10.63 4.13 16.20
C LEU A 123 -9.36 4.58 16.95
N PRO A 124 -8.71 3.67 17.71
CA PRO A 124 -7.40 3.97 18.29
C PRO A 124 -6.37 4.38 17.24
N PHE A 125 -5.66 5.48 17.50
CA PHE A 125 -4.60 5.99 16.61
C PHE A 125 -3.60 4.89 16.22
N LEU A 126 -3.32 4.80 14.92
CA LEU A 126 -2.25 3.96 14.37
C LEU A 126 -1.67 4.64 13.12
N MET A 127 -0.36 4.80 13.09
CA MET A 127 0.39 5.35 11.96
C MET A 127 1.65 4.51 11.72
N PRO A 128 1.76 3.81 10.58
CA PRO A 128 2.96 3.05 10.24
C PRO A 128 4.13 4.00 9.94
N VAL A 129 5.32 3.67 10.44
CA VAL A 129 6.52 4.47 10.21
C VAL A 129 7.10 4.11 8.84
N GLU A 130 7.23 5.12 7.97
CA GLU A 130 7.79 5.01 6.63
C GLU A 130 9.24 5.50 6.57
N ASP A 131 9.52 6.64 7.19
CA ASP A 131 10.86 7.21 7.26
C ASP A 131 11.06 8.01 8.56
N VAL A 132 12.31 8.15 8.97
CA VAL A 132 12.73 8.78 10.22
C VAL A 132 13.83 9.81 9.97
N PHE A 133 13.52 11.05 10.31
CA PHE A 133 14.40 12.20 10.16
C PHE A 133 14.83 12.75 11.52
N THR A 134 16.03 13.33 11.58
CA THR A 134 16.44 14.18 12.70
C THR A 134 16.43 15.62 12.23
N ILE A 135 15.60 16.47 12.85
CA ILE A 135 15.59 17.90 12.59
C ILE A 135 16.42 18.60 13.67
N THR A 136 17.52 19.22 13.24
CA THR A 136 18.44 19.95 14.11
C THR A 136 17.68 20.97 14.96
N GLY A 137 17.83 20.87 16.29
CA GLY A 137 17.18 21.77 17.24
C GLY A 137 15.70 21.48 17.53
N ARG A 138 15.06 20.52 16.85
CA ARG A 138 13.69 20.08 17.14
C ARG A 138 13.62 18.66 17.71
N GLY A 139 14.31 17.70 17.12
CA GLY A 139 14.31 16.30 17.54
C GLY A 139 14.03 15.32 16.40
N THR A 140 13.61 14.11 16.75
CA THR A 140 13.32 13.03 15.79
C THR A 140 11.88 13.10 15.30
N VAL A 141 11.71 13.06 13.98
CA VAL A 141 10.42 13.07 13.28
C VAL A 141 10.23 11.74 12.59
N ALA A 142 9.14 11.06 12.90
CA ALA A 142 8.69 9.88 12.17
C ALA A 142 7.61 10.28 11.18
N THR A 143 7.72 9.81 9.94
CA THR A 143 6.77 10.11 8.87
C THR A 143 5.93 8.89 8.53
N GLY A 144 4.69 9.13 8.14
CA GLY A 144 3.80 8.10 7.62
C GLY A 144 2.38 8.59 7.43
N ARG A 145 1.56 7.77 6.77
CA ARG A 145 0.11 7.96 6.70
C ARG A 145 -0.57 7.47 7.98
N VAL A 146 -1.46 8.27 8.55
CA VAL A 146 -2.34 7.82 9.64
C VAL A 146 -3.33 6.80 9.07
N GLU A 147 -3.22 5.53 9.50
CA GLU A 147 -4.08 4.44 9.03
C GLU A 147 -5.47 4.52 9.66
N ARG A 148 -5.53 4.92 10.93
CA ARG A 148 -6.78 5.08 11.68
C ARG A 148 -6.60 5.97 12.91
N GLY A 149 -7.72 6.44 13.44
CA GLY A 149 -7.79 7.27 14.64
C GLY A 149 -7.33 8.71 14.42
N GLN A 150 -7.14 9.41 15.53
CA GLN A 150 -6.67 10.79 15.57
C GLN A 150 -5.46 10.88 16.52
N LEU A 151 -4.48 11.70 16.16
CA LEU A 151 -3.37 12.10 17.02
C LEU A 151 -3.40 13.60 17.23
N LYS A 152 -3.31 14.04 18.49
CA LYS A 152 -3.15 15.45 18.84
C LYS A 152 -1.76 15.74 19.38
N THR A 153 -1.28 16.96 19.16
CA THR A 153 -0.06 17.41 19.80
C THR A 153 -0.21 17.36 21.32
N GLY A 154 0.75 16.75 22.00
CA GLY A 154 0.78 16.53 23.44
C GLY A 154 0.31 15.15 23.89
N GLU A 155 -0.24 14.32 22.99
CA GLU A 155 -0.69 12.96 23.34
C GLU A 155 0.46 11.96 23.50
N GLU A 156 0.27 11.02 24.42
CA GLU A 156 1.16 9.87 24.61
C GLU A 156 0.88 8.80 23.55
N ILE A 157 1.96 8.27 22.96
CA ILE A 157 1.92 7.21 21.96
C ILE A 157 2.99 6.15 22.26
N GLU A 158 2.79 4.96 21.74
CA GLU A 158 3.76 3.86 21.77
C GLU A 158 4.39 3.65 20.39
N ILE A 159 5.69 3.38 20.39
CA ILE A 159 6.44 2.85 19.25
C ILE A 159 6.46 1.33 19.40
N ILE A 160 5.90 0.61 18.43
CA ILE A 160 5.64 -0.84 18.52
C ILE A 160 6.15 -1.55 17.27
N GLY A 161 6.77 -2.72 17.46
CA GLY A 161 7.29 -3.58 16.40
C GLY A 161 8.80 -3.58 16.34
N LEU A 162 9.35 -4.58 15.65
CA LEU A 162 10.77 -4.91 15.50
C LEU A 162 11.49 -5.35 16.79
N THR A 163 10.95 -4.98 17.95
CA THR A 163 11.38 -5.41 19.27
C THR A 163 10.16 -5.82 20.10
N ASP A 164 10.37 -6.61 21.15
CA ASP A 164 9.32 -6.94 22.13
C ASP A 164 9.00 -5.75 23.06
N GLU A 165 9.97 -4.85 23.24
CA GLU A 165 9.83 -3.68 24.12
C GLU A 165 8.99 -2.58 23.47
N ARG A 166 7.98 -2.12 24.21
CA ARG A 166 7.20 -0.94 23.85
C ARG A 166 7.90 0.30 24.38
N LYS A 167 8.12 1.26 23.50
CA LYS A 167 8.63 2.56 23.92
C LYS A 167 7.52 3.60 23.92
N LYS A 168 7.26 4.18 25.09
CA LYS A 168 6.35 5.32 25.24
C LYS A 168 7.05 6.62 24.92
N THR A 169 6.36 7.52 24.24
CA THR A 169 6.80 8.89 23.98
C THR A 169 5.58 9.82 23.88
N VAL A 170 5.83 11.12 23.76
CA VAL A 170 4.81 12.14 23.58
C VAL A 170 5.00 12.76 22.20
N CYS A 171 3.92 12.85 21.41
CA CYS A 171 3.91 13.64 20.19
C CYS A 171 3.99 15.12 20.56
N THR A 172 5.02 15.83 20.10
CA THR A 172 5.25 17.24 20.45
C THR A 172 5.02 18.21 19.30
N GLY A 173 4.71 17.69 18.12
CA GLY A 173 4.33 18.46 16.97
C GLY A 173 3.92 17.55 15.83
N ILE A 174 3.02 18.06 15.01
CA ILE A 174 2.50 17.39 13.82
C ILE A 174 2.69 18.35 12.65
N GLU A 175 3.29 17.88 11.57
CA GLU A 175 3.53 18.68 10.36
C GLU A 175 3.06 17.95 9.11
N MET A 176 2.40 18.65 8.20
CA MET A 176 2.05 18.17 6.86
C MET A 176 2.40 19.27 5.84
N PHE A 177 3.23 18.96 4.84
CA PHE A 177 3.63 19.89 3.77
C PHE A 177 4.07 21.29 4.28
N ARG A 178 4.97 21.33 5.28
CA ARG A 178 5.46 22.57 5.93
C ARG A 178 4.41 23.38 6.69
N LYS A 179 3.24 22.80 6.97
CA LYS A 179 2.20 23.38 7.82
C LYS A 179 2.17 22.64 9.14
N ILE A 180 2.16 23.39 10.24
CA ILE A 180 1.97 22.84 11.59
C ILE A 180 0.48 22.58 11.78
N LEU A 181 0.14 21.39 12.28
CA LEU A 181 -1.22 20.99 12.55
C LEU A 181 -1.43 20.81 14.07
N ASP A 182 -2.63 21.13 14.56
CA ASP A 182 -3.02 20.87 15.94
C ASP A 182 -3.31 19.37 16.17
N TYR A 183 -3.82 18.70 15.14
CA TYR A 183 -4.11 17.29 15.11
C TYR A 183 -3.90 16.70 13.71
N ALA A 184 -3.81 15.38 13.64
CA ALA A 184 -3.88 14.59 12.42
C ALA A 184 -4.91 13.49 12.57
N GLU A 185 -5.52 13.08 11.46
CA GLU A 185 -6.54 12.02 11.43
C GLU A 185 -6.29 11.03 10.29
N ALA A 186 -7.05 9.94 10.29
CA ALA A 186 -6.96 8.88 9.29
C ALA A 186 -6.95 9.45 7.85
N GLY A 187 -5.95 9.05 7.07
CA GLY A 187 -5.69 9.53 5.70
C GLY A 187 -4.60 10.60 5.60
N ASP A 188 -4.29 11.31 6.69
CA ASP A 188 -3.27 12.36 6.69
C ASP A 188 -1.86 11.76 6.56
N ASN A 189 -1.05 12.31 5.64
CA ASN A 189 0.38 12.01 5.54
C ASN A 189 1.17 13.05 6.35
N ILE A 190 1.71 12.64 7.50
CA ILE A 190 2.29 13.57 8.48
C ILE A 190 3.73 13.25 8.84
N GLY A 191 4.42 14.24 9.41
CA GLY A 191 5.59 14.05 10.26
C GLY A 191 5.21 14.29 11.73
N ALA A 192 5.38 13.27 12.57
CA ALA A 192 5.17 13.34 14.01
C ALA A 192 6.50 13.54 14.74
N LEU A 193 6.64 14.65 15.47
CA LEU A 193 7.83 14.97 16.28
C LEU A 193 7.75 14.27 17.63
N LEU A 194 8.75 13.44 17.95
CA LEU A 194 8.74 12.56 19.11
C LEU A 194 9.66 13.06 20.22
N ARG A 195 9.13 13.18 21.44
CA ARG A 195 9.90 13.64 22.60
C ARG A 195 10.88 12.59 23.09
N GLY A 196 12.16 12.95 23.18
CA GLY A 196 13.19 12.12 23.82
C GLY A 196 13.47 10.81 23.11
N VAL A 197 13.10 10.70 21.83
CA VAL A 197 13.41 9.57 20.96
C VAL A 197 14.57 9.99 20.07
N GLN A 198 15.62 9.18 20.04
CA GLN A 198 16.71 9.31 19.08
C GLN A 198 16.35 8.58 17.79
N ARG A 199 16.93 9.00 16.66
CA ARG A 199 16.74 8.34 15.36
C ARG A 199 17.12 6.85 15.37
N THR A 200 18.01 6.41 16.26
CA THR A 200 18.41 5.01 16.39
C THR A 200 17.42 4.16 17.20
N GLU A 201 16.40 4.79 17.81
CA GLU A 201 15.41 4.13 18.67
C GLU A 201 14.04 4.02 18.00
N ILE A 202 13.95 4.44 16.75
CA ILE A 202 12.76 4.31 15.91
C ILE A 202 13.20 4.08 14.47
N GLU A 203 12.56 3.13 13.80
CA GLU A 203 12.88 2.82 12.41
C GLU A 203 11.63 2.45 11.61
N ARG A 204 11.81 2.44 10.28
CA ARG A 204 10.78 2.01 9.34
C ARG A 204 10.35 0.59 9.65
N GLY A 205 9.04 0.36 9.66
CA GLY A 205 8.44 -0.93 9.96
C GLY A 205 7.82 -1.06 11.34
N GLN A 206 8.16 -0.14 12.24
CA GLN A 206 7.40 0.06 13.46
C GLN A 206 6.12 0.84 13.18
N VAL A 207 5.23 0.88 14.16
CA VAL A 207 4.04 1.73 14.15
C VAL A 207 4.06 2.67 15.34
N LEU A 208 3.56 3.88 15.14
CA LEU A 208 3.12 4.75 16.23
C LEU A 208 1.66 4.42 16.53
N ALA A 209 1.33 4.11 17.77
CA ALA A 209 -0.03 3.72 18.12
C ALA A 209 -0.48 4.34 19.46
N LYS A 210 -1.80 4.42 19.65
CA LYS A 210 -2.38 4.72 20.96
C LYS A 210 -1.89 3.67 21.97
N PRO A 211 -1.46 4.04 23.18
CA PRO A 211 -0.90 3.09 24.13
C PRO A 211 -1.84 1.91 24.41
N GLY A 212 -1.31 0.68 24.33
CA GLY A 212 -2.05 -0.56 24.57
C GLY A 212 -3.09 -0.93 23.50
N SER A 213 -3.14 -0.23 22.36
CA SER A 213 -4.15 -0.50 21.32
C SER A 213 -3.77 -1.59 20.31
N ILE A 214 -2.47 -1.87 20.15
CA ILE A 214 -1.95 -2.94 19.31
C ILE A 214 -0.73 -3.56 20.00
N ASN A 215 -0.43 -4.82 19.69
CA ASN A 215 0.63 -5.58 20.33
C ASN A 215 1.57 -6.15 19.26
N PRO A 216 2.88 -6.28 19.56
CA PRO A 216 3.80 -6.97 18.67
C PRO A 216 3.62 -8.49 18.83
N HIS A 217 3.55 -9.20 17.71
CA HIS A 217 3.43 -10.65 17.65
C HIS A 217 4.44 -11.24 16.67
N THR A 218 4.92 -12.44 16.98
CA THR A 218 5.75 -13.24 16.06
C THR A 218 4.97 -14.39 15.43
N LYS A 219 3.82 -14.77 16.00
CA LYS A 219 3.07 -15.95 15.59
C LYS A 219 1.64 -15.60 15.27
N PHE A 220 1.20 -16.00 14.08
CA PHE A 220 -0.16 -15.79 13.61
C PHE A 220 -0.57 -16.90 12.65
N ARG A 221 -1.88 -17.03 12.44
CA ARG A 221 -2.47 -17.86 11.40
C ARG A 221 -3.00 -16.97 10.29
N GLY A 222 -2.62 -17.23 9.06
CA GLY A 222 -3.07 -16.50 7.88
C GLY A 222 -3.85 -17.36 6.92
N GLN A 223 -4.86 -16.78 6.27
CA GLN A 223 -5.44 -17.34 5.04
C GLN A 223 -4.68 -16.71 3.87
N VAL A 224 -4.11 -17.54 3.00
CA VAL A 224 -3.19 -17.10 1.94
C VAL A 224 -3.62 -17.65 0.59
N TYR A 225 -3.62 -16.79 -0.41
CA TYR A 225 -3.61 -17.15 -1.82
C TYR A 225 -2.17 -17.18 -2.33
N VAL A 226 -1.77 -18.29 -2.97
CA VAL A 226 -0.44 -18.44 -3.56
C VAL A 226 -0.50 -18.09 -5.03
N LEU A 227 0.26 -17.09 -5.45
CA LEU A 227 0.24 -16.61 -6.83
C LEU A 227 0.77 -17.70 -7.77
N ASN A 228 0.05 -17.92 -8.86
CA ASN A 228 0.44 -18.82 -9.92
C ASN A 228 1.50 -18.19 -10.85
N LYS A 229 1.99 -18.97 -11.82
CA LYS A 229 3.02 -18.53 -12.77
C LYS A 229 2.58 -17.32 -13.60
N ASP A 230 1.35 -17.32 -14.06
CA ASP A 230 0.83 -16.32 -15.00
C ASP A 230 0.58 -14.98 -14.28
N GLU A 231 0.39 -15.03 -12.96
CA GLU A 231 0.34 -13.90 -12.04
C GLU A 231 1.73 -13.40 -11.58
N GLY A 232 2.82 -13.97 -12.11
CA GLY A 232 4.19 -13.61 -11.73
C GLY A 232 4.71 -14.27 -10.45
N GLY A 233 3.96 -15.22 -9.90
CA GLY A 233 4.30 -16.00 -8.71
C GLY A 233 5.26 -17.16 -8.98
N ARG A 234 5.06 -18.27 -8.24
CA ARG A 234 5.97 -19.42 -8.30
C ARG A 234 5.62 -20.36 -9.46
N HIS A 235 6.65 -21.04 -9.97
CA HIS A 235 6.49 -22.15 -10.91
C HIS A 235 6.37 -23.52 -10.23
N THR A 236 6.87 -23.61 -8.99
CA THR A 236 6.99 -24.87 -8.25
C THR A 236 6.36 -24.74 -6.87
N PRO A 237 5.86 -25.85 -6.30
CA PRO A 237 5.31 -25.83 -4.96
C PRO A 237 6.33 -25.41 -3.91
N PHE A 238 5.83 -25.07 -2.72
CA PHE A 238 6.64 -24.96 -1.51
C PHE A 238 6.11 -25.90 -0.43
N PHE A 239 6.97 -26.18 0.55
CA PHE A 239 6.75 -27.16 1.61
C PHE A 239 6.84 -26.48 2.98
N ASN A 240 6.59 -27.25 4.04
CA ASN A 240 6.88 -26.84 5.41
C ASN A 240 8.33 -26.34 5.58
N ASN A 241 8.51 -25.38 6.49
CA ASN A 241 9.77 -24.68 6.72
C ASN A 241 10.22 -23.76 5.58
N TYR A 242 9.35 -23.46 4.62
CA TYR A 242 9.59 -22.40 3.64
C TYR A 242 9.76 -21.06 4.36
N ARG A 243 10.78 -20.28 3.95
CA ARG A 243 11.21 -19.04 4.63
C ARG A 243 11.16 -17.79 3.74
N PRO A 244 9.97 -17.35 3.29
CA PRO A 244 9.85 -16.12 2.52
C PRO A 244 9.93 -14.88 3.41
N GLN A 245 9.89 -13.71 2.78
CA GLN A 245 9.64 -12.44 3.46
C GLN A 245 8.14 -12.14 3.47
N PHE A 246 7.64 -11.70 4.62
CA PHE A 246 6.28 -11.23 4.81
C PHE A 246 6.30 -9.71 4.87
N TYR A 247 5.49 -9.11 4.02
CA TYR A 247 5.35 -7.67 3.93
C TYR A 247 4.12 -7.21 4.69
N PHE A 248 4.35 -6.51 5.81
CA PHE A 248 3.31 -5.89 6.62
C PHE A 248 3.50 -4.38 6.58
N ARG A 249 2.48 -3.65 6.08
CA ARG A 249 2.47 -2.18 6.02
C ARG A 249 3.70 -1.59 5.34
N THR A 250 4.75 -1.27 6.09
CA THR A 250 5.98 -0.64 5.60
C THR A 250 7.23 -1.53 5.70
N THR A 251 7.11 -2.75 6.26
CA THR A 251 8.26 -3.63 6.55
C THR A 251 8.16 -5.00 5.91
N ASP A 252 9.31 -5.52 5.50
CA ASP A 252 9.52 -6.92 5.17
C ASP A 252 10.15 -7.63 6.38
N VAL A 253 9.62 -8.79 6.77
CA VAL A 253 10.17 -9.63 7.85
C VAL A 253 10.20 -11.09 7.41
N THR A 254 11.30 -11.79 7.63
CA THR A 254 11.36 -13.22 7.31
C THR A 254 10.46 -14.02 8.24
N GLY A 255 9.67 -14.93 7.69
CA GLY A 255 8.83 -15.84 8.47
C GLY A 255 9.02 -17.28 8.05
N ILE A 256 8.69 -18.21 8.93
CA ILE A 256 8.71 -19.65 8.69
C ILE A 256 7.27 -20.13 8.57
N ILE A 257 6.94 -20.81 7.47
CA ILE A 257 5.60 -21.34 7.21
C ILE A 257 5.47 -22.78 7.71
N SER A 258 4.37 -23.04 8.41
CA SER A 258 3.85 -24.36 8.75
C SER A 258 2.45 -24.55 8.15
N LEU A 259 2.31 -25.56 7.30
CA LEU A 259 1.09 -25.99 6.65
C LEU A 259 0.22 -26.83 7.61
N PRO A 260 -1.09 -26.92 7.37
CA PRO A 260 -1.99 -27.74 8.17
C PRO A 260 -1.61 -29.22 8.16
N GLU A 261 -2.04 -29.96 9.18
CA GLU A 261 -1.85 -31.41 9.24
C GLU A 261 -2.46 -32.09 8.01
N GLY A 262 -1.69 -32.98 7.38
CA GLY A 262 -2.08 -33.66 6.13
C GLY A 262 -1.80 -32.88 4.85
N VAL A 263 -1.35 -31.61 4.92
CA VAL A 263 -0.94 -30.82 3.76
C VAL A 263 0.59 -30.85 3.63
N GLU A 264 1.11 -31.61 2.67
CA GLU A 264 2.56 -31.77 2.48
C GLU A 264 3.19 -30.60 1.71
N MET A 265 2.45 -30.03 0.76
CA MET A 265 2.93 -28.96 -0.12
C MET A 265 1.78 -28.05 -0.53
N CYS A 266 2.12 -26.82 -0.92
CA CYS A 266 1.19 -25.86 -1.48
C CYS A 266 1.58 -25.54 -2.92
N MET A 267 0.62 -25.66 -3.84
CA MET A 267 0.80 -25.41 -5.25
C MET A 267 0.55 -23.94 -5.58
N PRO A 268 1.24 -23.37 -6.60
CA PRO A 268 0.86 -22.07 -7.15
C PRO A 268 -0.61 -22.11 -7.63
N GLY A 269 -1.42 -21.13 -7.20
CA GLY A 269 -2.87 -21.04 -7.42
C GLY A 269 -3.72 -21.50 -6.23
N ASP A 270 -3.14 -22.10 -5.20
CA ASP A 270 -3.89 -22.60 -4.04
C ASP A 270 -4.33 -21.48 -3.09
N ASN A 271 -5.45 -21.72 -2.41
CA ASN A 271 -5.84 -21.02 -1.20
C ASN A 271 -5.58 -21.93 0.01
N VAL A 272 -4.69 -21.52 0.89
CA VAL A 272 -4.27 -22.34 2.04
C VAL A 272 -4.25 -21.52 3.32
N GLN A 273 -4.70 -22.14 4.40
CA GLN A 273 -4.49 -21.60 5.74
C GLN A 273 -3.12 -22.05 6.23
N MET A 274 -2.30 -21.15 6.76
CA MET A 274 -0.96 -21.49 7.25
C MET A 274 -0.66 -20.80 8.58
N ASP A 275 0.10 -21.48 9.43
CA ASP A 275 0.70 -20.90 10.63
C ASP A 275 2.06 -20.32 10.26
N VAL A 276 2.34 -19.10 10.72
CA VAL A 276 3.56 -18.35 10.41
C VAL A 276 4.26 -17.93 11.69
N GLU A 277 5.58 -18.16 11.74
CA GLU A 277 6.46 -17.68 12.80
C GLU A 277 7.49 -16.70 12.22
N LEU A 278 7.34 -15.42 12.54
CA LEU A 278 8.24 -14.33 12.16
C LEU A 278 9.49 -14.33 13.02
N ILE A 279 10.64 -14.04 12.41
CA ILE A 279 11.92 -13.94 13.15
C ILE A 279 12.01 -12.70 14.05
N THR A 280 11.11 -11.73 13.83
CA THR A 280 11.07 -10.45 14.53
C THR A 280 9.62 -10.09 14.85
N PRO A 281 9.30 -9.58 16.06
CA PRO A 281 7.94 -9.17 16.41
C PRO A 281 7.43 -8.02 15.55
N ILE A 282 6.21 -8.12 15.00
CA ILE A 282 5.56 -7.06 14.23
C ILE A 282 4.22 -6.70 14.86
N ALA A 283 3.82 -5.43 14.79
CA ALA A 283 2.51 -4.99 15.22
C ALA A 283 1.42 -5.56 14.29
N ILE A 284 0.80 -6.67 14.69
CA ILE A 284 -0.16 -7.44 13.89
C ILE A 284 -1.48 -7.53 14.65
N GLU A 285 -2.60 -7.53 13.91
CA GLU A 285 -3.94 -7.77 14.44
C GLU A 285 -4.74 -8.61 13.43
N GLU A 286 -5.84 -9.22 13.91
CA GLU A 286 -6.76 -9.95 13.03
C GLU A 286 -7.34 -9.03 11.95
N GLY A 287 -7.42 -9.53 10.73
CA GLY A 287 -7.83 -8.78 9.55
C GLY A 287 -6.72 -8.00 8.86
N LEU A 288 -5.50 -7.92 9.43
CA LEU A 288 -4.37 -7.27 8.77
C LEU A 288 -3.95 -8.05 7.51
N ARG A 289 -3.90 -7.37 6.38
CA ARG A 289 -3.44 -7.92 5.11
C ARG A 289 -1.91 -7.90 5.02
N PHE A 290 -1.36 -8.86 4.28
CA PHE A 290 0.07 -8.96 4.03
C PHE A 290 0.37 -9.56 2.65
N ALA A 291 1.58 -9.35 2.15
CA ALA A 291 2.11 -10.02 0.97
C ALA A 291 3.25 -10.96 1.36
N ILE A 292 3.44 -12.05 0.61
CA ILE A 292 4.56 -12.98 0.76
C ILE A 292 5.49 -12.77 -0.43
N ARG A 293 6.78 -12.60 -0.19
CA ARG A 293 7.77 -12.24 -1.19
C ARG A 293 9.01 -13.13 -1.13
N GLU A 294 9.57 -13.42 -2.28
CA GLU A 294 10.80 -14.21 -2.45
C GLU A 294 11.60 -13.63 -3.63
N GLY A 295 12.90 -13.39 -3.43
CA GLY A 295 13.75 -12.85 -4.50
C GLY A 295 13.28 -11.52 -5.08
N GLY A 296 12.56 -10.71 -4.29
CA GLY A 296 11.97 -9.43 -4.70
C GLY A 296 10.60 -9.53 -5.39
N ARG A 297 10.12 -10.75 -5.71
CA ARG A 297 8.81 -11.00 -6.35
C ARG A 297 7.76 -11.34 -5.31
N THR A 298 6.51 -10.96 -5.57
CA THR A 298 5.37 -11.41 -4.75
C THR A 298 4.96 -12.81 -5.18
N VAL A 299 4.86 -13.71 -4.20
CA VAL A 299 4.55 -15.14 -4.41
C VAL A 299 3.28 -15.56 -3.68
N GLY A 300 2.73 -14.72 -2.81
CA GLY A 300 1.47 -14.95 -2.13
C GLY A 300 0.88 -13.65 -1.59
N SER A 301 -0.39 -13.67 -1.25
CA SER A 301 -1.02 -12.65 -0.42
C SER A 301 -1.94 -13.29 0.59
N GLY A 302 -2.05 -12.68 1.76
CA GLY A 302 -2.92 -13.21 2.79
C GLY A 302 -3.48 -12.17 3.73
N VAL A 303 -4.34 -12.67 4.61
CA VAL A 303 -4.94 -11.93 5.71
C VAL A 303 -4.72 -12.69 7.00
N VAL A 304 -4.39 -11.97 8.07
CA VAL A 304 -4.26 -12.54 9.41
C VAL A 304 -5.65 -12.93 9.91
N THR A 305 -5.82 -14.21 10.22
CA THR A 305 -7.10 -14.79 10.67
C THR A 305 -7.15 -15.06 12.17
N ALA A 306 -5.99 -15.24 12.81
CA ALA A 306 -5.87 -15.38 14.25
C ALA A 306 -4.46 -15.02 14.70
N ILE A 307 -4.33 -14.50 15.93
CA ILE A 307 -3.05 -14.30 16.59
C ILE A 307 -2.77 -15.48 17.52
N ASN A 308 -1.63 -16.12 17.34
CA ASN A 308 -1.26 -17.34 18.06
C ASN A 308 -0.10 -17.04 19.02
N GLY A 309 -0.35 -16.35 20.14
CA GLY A 309 0.70 -16.01 21.10
C GLY A 309 0.23 -15.15 22.25
#